data_AF-A0A2M4AQI8-F1
#
_entry.id   AF-A0A2M4AQI8-F1
#
_cell.length_a   1.000
_cell.length_b   1.000
_cell.length_c   1.000
_cell.angle_alpha   90.00
_cell.angle_beta   90.00
_cell.angle_gamma   90.00
#
_symmetry.space_group_name_H-M   'P 1'
#
loop_
_entity.id
_entity.type
_entity.pdbx_description
1 polymer ?
#
loop_
_entity_poly.entity_id
_entity_poly.type
_entity_poly.pdbx_seq_one_letter_code
_entity_poly.pdbx_strand_id
1 'polypeptide(L)'
;MALFSSTNRVEYACVCGLLNPLTNLYFCKHCSKLRCGNCVCHEVDTHFCLNCLENIPSSEARIRKNRCNTCFNCPSCQNLLSVRSGTVTVPLAKDTPAPVADEANAAVGSSSSSSSPLGSGRQAQKKMYYLACFTCRWNTRDIGLPDQSVATGQWPEPEHPSATRFAQLFDHYRSVALHDKQERQELWRRKAPRPTKYPNLTDRTGLTVEILRRQIGLPEAKTPAKLTIIPIKPAVASEEVDELPVELLTEKLNLNTVSTVQQRLAQPATQPTTVTHLYPQHKVLSIKRSLRCQCDHNVIKPDYNPTSTKYRIALFAAYHVPDVRFVQCDPLRHGGPDSCVVLRITNPT
;
A
#
# COMPACT_ATOMS: atom_id res chain seq x y z
N MET A 1 -3.30 12.13 -27.24
CA MET A 1 -4.15 12.79 -28.25
C MET A 1 -5.36 13.52 -27.66
N ALA A 2 -6.00 13.04 -26.58
CA ALA A 2 -7.13 13.75 -25.96
C ALA A 2 -6.81 15.22 -25.57
N LEU A 3 -5.63 15.46 -24.97
CA LEU A 3 -5.20 16.80 -24.55
C LEU A 3 -4.86 17.77 -25.70
N PHE A 4 -4.58 17.26 -26.90
CA PHE A 4 -4.19 18.10 -28.04
C PHE A 4 -5.40 18.82 -28.66
N SER A 5 -6.59 18.22 -28.55
CA SER A 5 -7.84 18.78 -29.07
C SER A 5 -8.76 19.32 -27.95
N SER A 6 -8.32 19.30 -26.69
CA SER A 6 -9.15 19.58 -25.50
C SER A 6 -9.13 21.04 -25.06
N THR A 7 -9.18 22.00 -25.98
CA THR A 7 -9.88 23.24 -25.58
C THR A 7 -11.34 22.82 -25.37
N ASN A 8 -11.73 22.61 -24.11
CA ASN A 8 -13.09 22.20 -23.69
C ASN A 8 -14.10 23.28 -24.06
N ARG A 9 -14.41 23.39 -25.35
CA ARG A 9 -15.35 24.38 -25.89
C ARG A 9 -16.79 23.90 -25.80
N VAL A 10 -16.99 22.59 -25.69
CA VAL A 10 -18.30 21.96 -25.58
C VAL A 10 -18.29 21.04 -24.38
N GLU A 11 -19.26 21.22 -23.49
CA GLU A 11 -19.42 20.45 -22.27
C GLU A 11 -20.86 19.95 -22.16
N TYR A 12 -21.02 18.84 -21.44
CA TYR A 12 -22.29 18.14 -21.27
C TYR A 12 -22.67 18.16 -19.80
N ALA A 13 -23.95 18.37 -19.54
CA ALA A 13 -24.48 18.37 -18.19
C ALA A 13 -24.66 16.93 -17.67
N CYS A 14 -24.04 16.66 -16.53
CA CYS A 14 -24.35 15.48 -15.72
C CYS A 14 -25.70 15.67 -15.01
N VAL A 15 -26.30 14.59 -14.50
CA VAL A 15 -27.50 14.63 -13.63
C VAL A 15 -27.33 15.55 -12.41
N CYS A 16 -26.11 15.78 -11.93
CA CYS A 16 -25.84 16.71 -10.83
C CYS A 16 -25.71 18.18 -11.24
N GLY A 17 -25.84 18.51 -12.53
CA GLY A 17 -25.66 19.85 -13.07
C GLY A 17 -24.22 20.24 -13.38
N LEU A 18 -23.22 19.45 -13.00
CA LEU A 18 -21.82 19.71 -13.35
C LEU A 18 -21.57 19.47 -14.85
N LEU A 19 -20.99 20.48 -15.50
CA LEU A 19 -20.55 20.42 -16.88
C LEU A 19 -19.19 19.72 -16.96
N ASN A 20 -19.08 18.75 -17.88
CA ASN A 20 -17.83 18.04 -18.13
C ASN A 20 -17.70 17.73 -19.63
N PRO A 21 -16.47 17.58 -20.16
CA PRO A 21 -16.28 17.10 -21.52
C PRO A 21 -16.80 15.66 -21.64
N LEU A 22 -17.28 15.30 -22.83
CA LEU A 22 -17.87 13.99 -23.11
C LEU A 22 -16.93 12.81 -22.78
N THR A 23 -15.62 13.00 -22.95
CA THR A 23 -14.59 11.99 -22.64
C THR A 23 -14.47 11.64 -21.16
N ASN A 24 -14.92 12.52 -20.27
CA ASN A 24 -14.86 12.34 -18.82
C ASN A 24 -16.22 11.90 -18.24
N LEU A 25 -17.23 11.78 -19.10
CA LEU A 25 -18.57 11.34 -18.73
C LEU A 25 -18.78 9.86 -19.06
N TYR A 26 -19.73 9.30 -18.33
CA TYR A 26 -20.15 7.92 -18.45
C TYR A 26 -21.64 7.84 -18.71
N PHE A 27 -22.07 6.83 -19.45
CA PHE A 27 -23.49 6.61 -19.75
C PHE A 27 -23.96 5.28 -19.15
N CYS A 28 -24.89 5.33 -18.20
CA CYS A 28 -25.43 4.12 -17.63
C CYS A 28 -26.62 3.62 -18.46
N LYS A 29 -26.49 2.46 -19.12
CA LYS A 29 -27.56 1.83 -19.92
C LYS A 29 -28.80 1.44 -19.11
N HIS A 30 -28.66 1.18 -17.81
CA HIS A 30 -29.76 0.72 -16.96
C HIS A 30 -30.70 1.85 -16.53
N CYS A 31 -30.16 3.05 -16.29
CA CYS A 31 -30.97 4.21 -15.89
C CYS A 31 -31.03 5.30 -16.97
N SER A 32 -30.40 5.07 -18.13
CA SER A 32 -30.32 5.98 -19.28
C SER A 32 -29.89 7.41 -18.92
N LYS A 33 -28.94 7.53 -17.98
CA LYS A 33 -28.47 8.80 -17.44
C LYS A 33 -26.96 8.97 -17.62
N LEU A 34 -26.55 10.20 -17.93
CA LEU A 34 -25.15 10.62 -17.95
C LEU A 34 -24.64 10.89 -16.53
N ARG A 35 -23.47 10.34 -16.21
CA ARG A 35 -22.82 10.46 -14.91
C ARG A 35 -21.38 10.94 -15.09
N CYS A 36 -20.96 11.93 -14.31
CA CYS A 36 -19.57 12.38 -14.23
C CYS A 36 -18.79 11.52 -13.23
N GLY A 37 -17.46 11.70 -13.20
CA GLY A 37 -16.56 11.01 -12.27
C GLY A 37 -16.91 11.17 -10.78
N ASN A 38 -17.62 12.24 -10.39
CA ASN A 38 -18.04 12.46 -9.00
C ASN A 38 -19.38 11.79 -8.66
N CYS A 39 -20.24 11.56 -9.65
CA CYS A 39 -21.55 10.92 -9.44
C CYS A 39 -21.48 9.39 -9.43
N VAL A 40 -20.37 8.82 -9.89
CA VAL A 40 -20.11 7.38 -9.86
C VAL A 40 -19.35 7.00 -8.60
N CYS A 41 -19.62 5.82 -8.07
CA CYS A 41 -18.89 5.24 -6.95
C CYS A 41 -17.60 4.61 -7.46
N HIS A 42 -16.47 4.94 -6.83
CA HIS A 42 -15.15 4.38 -7.17
C HIS A 42 -14.87 3.18 -6.27
N GLU A 43 -14.54 2.06 -6.90
CA GLU A 43 -14.15 0.83 -6.23
C GLU A 43 -12.73 0.43 -6.64
N VAL A 44 -12.02 -0.22 -5.72
CA VAL A 44 -10.71 -0.81 -6.00
C VAL A 44 -10.92 -2.24 -6.50
N ASP A 45 -10.56 -2.50 -7.76
CA ASP A 45 -10.72 -3.82 -8.36
C ASP A 45 -9.46 -4.68 -8.12
N THR A 46 -8.27 -4.12 -8.41
CA THR A 46 -6.98 -4.82 -8.27
C THR A 46 -5.85 -3.88 -7.87
N HIS A 47 -4.84 -4.44 -7.20
CA HIS A 47 -3.58 -3.78 -6.87
C HIS A 47 -2.48 -4.32 -7.79
N PHE A 48 -1.62 -3.46 -8.32
CA PHE A 48 -0.53 -3.89 -9.18
C PHE A 48 0.69 -2.97 -9.07
N CYS A 49 1.86 -3.49 -9.40
CA CYS A 49 3.09 -2.70 -9.50
C CYS A 49 3.28 -2.17 -10.92
N LEU A 50 3.52 -0.86 -11.10
CA LEU A 50 3.74 -0.26 -12.42
C LEU A 50 5.02 -0.72 -13.12
N ASN A 51 6.00 -1.20 -12.35
CA ASN A 51 7.30 -1.59 -12.89
C ASN A 51 7.37 -3.10 -13.11
N CYS A 52 6.97 -3.85 -12.10
CA CYS A 52 7.00 -5.30 -12.11
C CYS A 52 5.80 -5.88 -12.91
N LEU A 53 4.75 -5.07 -13.19
CA LEU A 53 3.52 -5.44 -13.93
C LEU A 53 2.85 -6.70 -13.38
N GLU A 54 2.99 -6.90 -12.07
CA GLU A 54 2.44 -8.02 -11.34
C GLU A 54 1.17 -7.55 -10.61
N ASN A 55 0.11 -8.38 -10.69
CA ASN A 55 -1.08 -8.19 -9.88
C ASN A 55 -0.89 -8.80 -8.51
N ILE A 56 -1.24 -8.04 -7.48
CA ILE A 56 -1.09 -8.41 -6.08
C ILE A 56 -2.49 -8.55 -5.47
N PRO A 57 -2.83 -9.70 -4.89
CA PRO A 57 -4.09 -9.90 -4.18
C PRO A 57 -4.27 -8.88 -3.03
N SER A 58 -5.51 -8.49 -2.76
CA SER A 58 -5.81 -7.47 -1.74
C SER A 58 -5.36 -7.85 -0.32
N SER A 59 -5.37 -9.14 0.02
CA SER A 59 -4.86 -9.65 1.31
C SER A 59 -3.35 -9.43 1.45
N GLU A 60 -2.59 -9.77 0.41
CA GLU A 60 -1.14 -9.60 0.34
C GLU A 60 -0.76 -8.13 0.30
N ALA A 61 -1.46 -7.31 -0.49
CA ALA A 61 -1.28 -5.86 -0.52
C ALA A 61 -1.48 -5.25 0.88
N ARG A 62 -2.51 -5.69 1.62
CA ARG A 62 -2.76 -5.22 2.99
C ARG A 62 -1.62 -5.59 3.95
N ILE A 63 -1.13 -6.82 3.91
CA ILE A 63 -0.01 -7.28 4.76
C ILE A 63 1.26 -6.48 4.43
N ARG A 64 1.51 -6.23 3.14
CA ARG A 64 2.67 -5.46 2.65
C ARG A 64 2.45 -3.94 2.64
N LYS A 65 1.43 -3.43 3.35
CA LYS A 65 1.15 -1.99 3.46
C LYS A 65 1.06 -1.27 2.10
N ASN A 66 0.45 -1.92 1.10
CA ASN A 66 0.31 -1.46 -0.29
C ASN A 66 1.64 -1.17 -1.00
N ARG A 67 2.65 -2.01 -0.76
CA ARG A 67 3.99 -1.92 -1.36
C ARG A 67 4.34 -3.18 -2.15
N CYS A 68 5.12 -3.01 -3.22
CA CYS A 68 5.68 -4.11 -4.00
C CYS A 68 6.88 -4.72 -3.28
N ASN A 69 7.04 -6.04 -3.33
CA ASN A 69 8.13 -6.73 -2.63
C ASN A 69 9.50 -6.59 -3.32
N THR A 70 9.53 -6.43 -4.63
CA THR A 70 10.78 -6.50 -5.42
C THR A 70 11.24 -5.13 -5.91
N CYS A 71 10.29 -4.27 -6.26
CA CYS A 71 10.54 -2.96 -6.84
C CYS A 71 10.75 -1.90 -5.72
N PHE A 72 11.87 -1.17 -5.73
CA PHE A 72 12.21 -0.11 -4.76
C PHE A 72 12.30 1.28 -5.39
N ASN A 73 12.00 2.32 -4.63
CA ASN A 73 12.21 3.72 -4.99
C ASN A 73 13.46 4.28 -4.29
N CYS A 74 14.21 5.10 -5.03
CA CYS A 74 15.37 5.80 -4.54
C CYS A 74 14.93 6.81 -3.47
N PRO A 75 15.56 6.81 -2.28
CA PRO A 75 15.16 7.73 -1.23
C PRO A 75 15.56 9.18 -1.53
N SER A 76 16.54 9.40 -2.41
CA SER A 76 17.01 10.74 -2.79
C SER A 76 16.10 11.41 -3.84
N CYS A 77 15.74 10.71 -4.92
CA CYS A 77 14.99 11.28 -6.06
C CYS A 77 13.66 10.59 -6.40
N GLN A 78 13.24 9.58 -5.61
CA GLN A 78 11.99 8.83 -5.76
C GLN A 78 11.82 8.03 -7.08
N ASN A 79 12.84 7.99 -7.94
CA ASN A 79 12.87 7.14 -9.12
C ASN A 79 13.12 5.67 -8.77
N LEU A 80 12.74 4.76 -9.66
CA LEU A 80 12.93 3.33 -9.48
C LEU A 80 14.43 2.97 -9.36
N LEU A 81 14.75 2.16 -8.37
CA LEU A 81 16.06 1.54 -8.21
C LEU A 81 16.18 0.27 -9.07
N SER A 82 17.40 0.03 -9.56
CA SER A 82 17.76 -1.21 -10.26
C SER A 82 18.77 -2.01 -9.46
N VAL A 83 18.64 -3.34 -9.52
CA VAL A 83 19.64 -4.25 -8.99
C VAL A 83 20.84 -4.29 -9.94
N ARG A 84 22.04 -4.06 -9.39
CA ARG A 84 23.31 -4.21 -10.11
C ARG A 84 24.14 -5.31 -9.46
N SER A 85 24.91 -6.02 -10.26
CA SER A 85 25.88 -6.99 -9.77
C SER A 85 27.29 -6.39 -9.73
N GLY A 86 28.06 -6.78 -8.73
CA GLY A 86 29.49 -6.61 -8.64
C GLY A 86 30.14 -7.95 -8.33
N THR A 87 31.35 -8.18 -8.84
CA THR A 87 32.16 -9.34 -8.46
C THR A 87 33.04 -8.96 -7.28
N VAL A 88 32.86 -9.63 -6.14
CA VAL A 88 33.73 -9.47 -4.98
C VAL A 88 34.57 -10.74 -4.84
N THR A 89 35.89 -10.57 -4.76
CA THR A 89 36.81 -11.66 -4.44
C THR A 89 36.79 -11.86 -2.93
N VAL A 90 36.17 -12.95 -2.47
CA VAL A 90 36.14 -13.28 -1.04
C VAL A 90 37.26 -14.30 -0.78
N PRO A 91 38.15 -14.07 0.21
CA PRO A 91 39.09 -15.09 0.63
C PRO A 91 38.31 -16.27 1.25
N LEU A 92 38.52 -17.47 0.72
CA LEU A 92 37.88 -18.67 1.24
C LEU A 92 38.44 -18.96 2.64
N ALA A 93 37.64 -18.71 3.68
CA ALA A 93 37.97 -19.19 5.02
C ALA A 93 37.98 -20.73 4.99
N LYS A 94 39.09 -21.32 5.46
CA LYS A 94 39.17 -22.75 5.77
C LYS A 94 38.04 -23.04 6.78
N ASP A 95 37.30 -24.12 6.55
CA ASP A 95 36.29 -24.72 7.44
C ASP A 95 34.82 -24.35 7.16
N THR A 96 34.26 -24.88 6.07
CA THR A 96 32.90 -25.50 6.06
C THR A 96 32.71 -26.37 4.79
N PRO A 97 32.00 -27.51 4.86
CA PRO A 97 31.84 -28.41 3.71
C PRO A 97 30.91 -27.80 2.65
N ALA A 98 31.22 -28.11 1.38
CA ALA A 98 30.50 -27.63 0.20
C ALA A 98 29.00 -27.98 0.24
N PRO A 99 28.10 -27.07 -0.21
CA PRO A 99 26.73 -27.47 -0.49
C PRO A 99 26.69 -28.30 -1.78
N VAL A 100 26.03 -29.44 -1.70
CA VAL A 100 25.65 -30.30 -2.81
C VAL A 100 24.96 -29.48 -3.91
N ALA A 101 25.53 -29.52 -5.11
CA ALA A 101 24.89 -29.06 -6.33
C ALA A 101 24.04 -30.21 -6.88
N ASP A 102 22.74 -29.97 -7.07
CA ASP A 102 21.86 -30.87 -7.80
C ASP A 102 22.31 -30.99 -9.26
N GLU A 103 22.54 -32.24 -9.68
CA GLU A 103 22.83 -32.62 -11.06
C GLU A 103 21.57 -32.53 -11.93
N ALA A 104 21.68 -31.85 -13.07
CA ALA A 104 20.95 -32.22 -14.27
C ALA A 104 21.78 -31.92 -15.52
N ASN A 105 22.20 -33.02 -16.15
CA ASN A 105 22.64 -33.20 -17.54
C ASN A 105 24.07 -32.85 -17.95
N ALA A 106 24.85 -33.94 -18.02
CA ALA A 106 26.07 -34.10 -18.79
C ALA A 106 25.82 -34.22 -20.30
N ALA A 107 26.75 -33.69 -21.10
CA ALA A 107 27.18 -34.30 -22.36
C ALA A 107 28.60 -33.84 -22.75
N VAL A 108 29.56 -34.73 -22.43
CA VAL A 108 30.74 -35.19 -23.18
C VAL A 108 31.75 -34.19 -23.79
N GLY A 109 33.01 -34.34 -23.35
CA GLY A 109 34.22 -33.90 -24.07
C GLY A 109 35.50 -33.95 -23.24
N SER A 110 36.16 -35.11 -23.20
CA SER A 110 37.53 -35.39 -22.69
C SER A 110 38.61 -34.56 -23.44
N SER A 111 39.82 -34.23 -22.96
CA SER A 111 40.79 -34.92 -22.09
C SER A 111 41.96 -33.97 -21.71
N SER A 112 42.50 -34.17 -20.49
CA SER A 112 43.88 -33.98 -19.98
C SER A 112 44.83 -32.90 -20.54
N SER A 113 45.37 -32.05 -19.66
CA SER A 113 46.71 -32.28 -19.07
C SER A 113 47.11 -31.18 -18.06
N SER A 114 47.96 -31.61 -17.14
CA SER A 114 48.43 -31.00 -15.90
C SER A 114 49.35 -29.79 -16.05
N SER A 115 49.22 -28.81 -15.15
CA SER A 115 50.33 -28.33 -14.30
C SER A 115 49.84 -27.27 -13.31
N SER A 116 50.03 -27.53 -12.02
CA SER A 116 50.01 -26.49 -10.98
C SER A 116 51.31 -25.69 -11.04
N PRO A 117 51.30 -24.43 -10.56
CA PRO A 117 52.21 -24.15 -9.45
C PRO A 117 51.52 -23.50 -8.25
N LEU A 118 52.18 -23.73 -7.12
CA LEU A 118 51.91 -23.31 -5.76
C LEU A 118 51.70 -21.80 -5.59
N GLY A 119 50.85 -21.44 -4.61
CA GLY A 119 50.98 -20.18 -3.88
C GLY A 119 49.91 -19.13 -4.15
N SER A 120 48.63 -19.46 -4.08
CA SER A 120 47.59 -18.45 -3.86
C SER A 120 46.38 -19.11 -3.20
N GLY A 121 45.91 -18.54 -2.08
CA GLY A 121 44.65 -18.98 -1.47
C GLY A 121 43.57 -18.99 -2.55
N ARG A 122 42.81 -20.08 -2.67
CA ARG A 122 41.71 -20.18 -3.65
C ARG A 122 40.72 -19.05 -3.39
N GLN A 123 40.84 -17.97 -4.16
CA GLN A 123 39.90 -16.85 -4.13
C GLN A 123 38.70 -17.26 -4.99
N ALA A 124 37.53 -17.38 -4.36
CA ALA A 124 36.30 -17.59 -5.09
C ALA A 124 35.71 -16.23 -5.47
N GLN A 125 35.48 -16.00 -6.76
CA GLN A 125 34.74 -14.83 -7.23
C GLN A 125 33.25 -15.07 -6.96
N LYS A 126 32.67 -14.29 -6.03
CA LYS A 126 31.23 -14.36 -5.74
C LYS A 126 30.53 -13.15 -6.37
N LYS A 127 29.43 -13.41 -7.08
CA LYS A 127 28.54 -12.36 -7.56
C LYS A 127 27.74 -11.83 -6.37
N MET A 128 27.84 -10.53 -6.13
CA MET A 128 27.12 -9.80 -5.09
C MET A 128 26.27 -8.71 -5.75
N TYR A 129 25.16 -8.35 -5.12
CA TYR A 129 24.17 -7.43 -5.68
C TYR A 129 24.01 -6.20 -4.78
N TYR A 130 23.79 -5.04 -5.38
CA TYR A 130 23.51 -3.76 -4.71
C TYR A 130 22.44 -2.98 -5.49
N LEU A 131 21.70 -2.08 -4.84
CA LEU A 131 20.72 -1.24 -5.55
C LEU A 131 21.36 0.07 -5.97
N ALA A 132 21.03 0.54 -7.18
CA ALA A 132 21.51 1.80 -7.71
C ALA A 132 20.42 2.56 -8.46
N CYS A 133 20.46 3.89 -8.37
CA CYS A 133 19.63 4.80 -9.13
C CYS A 133 20.36 5.28 -10.39
N PHE A 134 19.69 5.24 -11.54
CA PHE A 134 20.26 5.76 -12.79
C PHE A 134 20.22 7.29 -12.90
N THR A 135 19.30 7.94 -12.20
CA THR A 135 19.09 9.39 -12.31
C THR A 135 20.07 10.16 -11.45
N CYS A 136 20.10 9.90 -10.14
CA CYS A 136 20.95 10.64 -9.20
C CYS A 136 22.22 9.89 -8.77
N ARG A 137 22.48 8.69 -9.33
CA ARG A 137 23.64 7.84 -9.03
C ARG A 137 23.77 7.36 -7.58
N TRP A 138 22.78 7.62 -6.74
CA TRP A 138 22.66 7.04 -5.39
C TRP A 138 22.72 5.51 -5.46
N ASN A 139 23.43 4.90 -4.52
CA ASN A 139 23.52 3.46 -4.38
C ASN A 139 23.46 3.02 -2.91
N THR A 140 23.18 1.74 -2.66
CA THR A 140 23.06 1.21 -1.29
C THR A 140 24.37 1.24 -0.50
N ARG A 141 25.52 1.31 -1.16
CA ARG A 141 26.83 1.39 -0.50
C ARG A 141 27.07 2.79 0.08
N ASP A 142 26.44 3.83 -0.46
CA ASP A 142 26.53 5.21 0.07
C ASP A 142 26.02 5.30 1.52
N ILE A 143 25.09 4.42 1.91
CA ILE A 143 24.54 4.32 3.27
C ILE A 143 25.07 3.10 4.05
N GLY A 144 26.05 2.38 3.49
CA GLY A 144 26.66 1.21 4.13
C GLY A 144 25.77 -0.04 4.19
N LEU A 145 24.74 -0.16 3.36
CA LEU A 145 23.96 -1.40 3.26
C LEU A 145 24.81 -2.51 2.62
N PRO A 146 24.90 -3.70 3.23
CA PRO A 146 25.72 -4.79 2.71
C PRO A 146 25.14 -5.36 1.41
N ASP A 147 26.03 -5.62 0.46
CA ASP A 147 25.67 -6.28 -0.80
C ASP A 147 25.11 -7.69 -0.53
N GLN A 148 24.08 -8.06 -1.29
CA GLN A 148 23.37 -9.32 -1.14
C GLN A 148 23.91 -10.40 -2.08
N SER A 149 23.87 -11.66 -1.67
CA SER A 149 24.26 -12.78 -2.54
C SER A 149 23.20 -13.14 -3.58
N VAL A 150 21.94 -12.70 -3.39
CA VAL A 150 20.80 -12.98 -4.26
C VAL A 150 20.21 -11.67 -4.79
N ALA A 151 19.87 -11.64 -6.08
CA ALA A 151 19.37 -10.43 -6.76
C ALA A 151 18.03 -9.92 -6.21
N THR A 152 17.12 -10.85 -5.87
CA THR A 152 15.82 -10.57 -5.22
C THR A 152 15.92 -10.58 -3.69
N GLY A 153 17.12 -10.43 -3.14
CA GLY A 153 17.38 -10.57 -1.71
C GLY A 153 16.44 -9.75 -0.83
N GLN A 154 16.22 -10.24 0.38
CA GLN A 154 15.53 -9.48 1.44
C GLN A 154 16.44 -8.35 1.87
N TRP A 155 16.31 -7.21 1.20
CA TRP A 155 17.02 -5.99 1.57
C TRP A 155 16.62 -5.61 3.00
N PRO A 156 17.59 -5.34 3.91
CA PRO A 156 17.28 -5.00 5.29
C PRO A 156 16.38 -3.78 5.35
N GLU A 157 15.23 -3.93 6.01
CA GLU A 157 14.35 -2.81 6.33
C GLU A 157 14.65 -2.33 7.74
N PRO A 158 14.72 -1.01 7.98
CA PRO A 158 14.86 -0.49 9.33
C PRO A 158 13.60 -0.80 10.14
N GLU A 159 13.77 -1.50 11.26
CA GLU A 159 12.70 -1.71 12.22
C GLU A 159 12.30 -0.38 12.88
N HIS A 160 11.01 -0.25 13.19
CA HIS A 160 10.54 0.93 13.90
C HIS A 160 10.99 0.87 15.38
N PRO A 161 11.70 1.88 15.90
CA PRO A 161 12.20 1.85 17.28
C PRO A 161 11.11 1.63 18.33
N SER A 162 9.89 2.12 18.07
CA SER A 162 8.76 2.04 18.99
C SER A 162 7.77 0.90 18.67
N ALA A 163 8.11 -0.05 17.78
CA ALA A 163 7.21 -1.15 17.39
C ALA A 163 6.71 -1.97 18.59
N THR A 164 7.63 -2.40 19.45
CA THR A 164 7.32 -3.18 20.65
C THR A 164 6.40 -2.43 21.60
N ARG A 165 6.66 -1.14 21.80
CA ARG A 165 5.82 -0.28 22.65
C ARG A 165 4.41 -0.14 22.09
N PHE A 166 4.27 0.00 20.78
CA PHE A 166 2.97 0.07 20.12
C PHE A 166 2.17 -1.21 20.30
N ALA A 167 2.80 -2.39 20.16
CA ALA A 167 2.14 -3.67 20.40
C ALA A 167 1.62 -3.80 21.84
N GLN A 168 2.44 -3.42 22.83
CA GLN A 168 2.03 -3.41 24.24
C GLN A 168 0.84 -2.47 24.50
N LEU A 169 0.86 -1.26 23.92
CA LEU A 169 -0.25 -0.30 24.05
C LEU A 169 -1.52 -0.85 23.40
N PHE A 170 -1.39 -1.45 22.21
CA PHE A 170 -2.51 -2.07 21.51
C PHE A 170 -3.16 -3.17 22.35
N ASP A 171 -2.36 -4.07 22.93
CA ASP A 171 -2.87 -5.16 23.77
C ASP A 171 -3.52 -4.64 25.06
N HIS A 172 -2.92 -3.62 25.71
CA HIS A 172 -3.52 -2.93 26.85
C HIS A 172 -4.90 -2.37 26.50
N TYR A 173 -5.01 -1.50 25.49
CA TYR A 173 -6.29 -0.87 25.15
C TYR A 173 -7.31 -1.86 24.58
N ARG A 174 -6.86 -2.93 23.91
CA ARG A 174 -7.73 -4.03 23.51
C ARG A 174 -8.33 -4.73 24.73
N SER A 175 -7.53 -4.99 25.77
CA SER A 175 -8.02 -5.60 27.02
C SER A 175 -9.02 -4.70 27.75
N VAL A 176 -8.77 -3.39 27.82
CA VAL A 176 -9.69 -2.40 28.38
C VAL A 176 -11.01 -2.38 27.61
N ALA A 177 -10.97 -2.28 26.28
CA ALA A 177 -12.18 -2.26 25.46
C ALA A 177 -13.01 -3.55 25.58
N LEU A 178 -12.35 -4.70 25.74
CA LEU A 178 -13.04 -5.97 25.98
C LEU A 178 -13.68 -6.03 27.37
N HIS A 179 -12.98 -5.54 28.40
CA HIS A 179 -13.52 -5.42 29.75
C HIS A 179 -14.77 -4.52 29.79
N ASP A 180 -14.69 -3.31 29.21
CA ASP A 180 -15.81 -2.36 29.13
C ASP A 180 -17.00 -2.94 28.37
N LYS A 181 -16.73 -3.70 27.30
CA LYS A 181 -17.78 -4.39 26.53
C LYS A 181 -18.47 -5.47 27.37
N GLN A 182 -17.70 -6.25 28.14
CA GLN A 182 -18.25 -7.26 29.04
C GLN A 182 -19.12 -6.61 30.14
N GLU A 183 -18.61 -5.56 30.79
CA GLU A 183 -19.35 -4.83 31.82
C GLU A 183 -20.65 -4.24 31.25
N ARG A 184 -20.60 -3.63 30.07
CA ARG A 184 -21.80 -3.10 29.39
C ARG A 184 -22.81 -4.20 29.08
N GLN A 185 -22.36 -5.38 28.65
CA GLN A 185 -23.25 -6.54 28.42
C GLN A 185 -23.83 -7.08 29.73
N GLU A 186 -23.08 -7.09 30.82
CA GLU A 186 -23.58 -7.47 32.15
C GLU A 186 -24.62 -6.47 32.66
N LEU A 187 -24.36 -5.17 32.54
CA LEU A 187 -25.32 -4.12 32.85
C LEU A 187 -26.58 -4.24 32.00
N TRP A 188 -26.45 -4.49 30.70
CA TRP A 188 -27.58 -4.73 29.81
C TRP A 188 -28.38 -5.97 30.23
N ARG A 189 -27.72 -7.09 30.55
CA ARG A 189 -28.37 -8.30 31.08
C ARG A 189 -29.12 -8.04 32.39
N ARG A 190 -28.59 -7.18 33.27
CA ARG A 190 -29.24 -6.80 34.53
C ARG A 190 -30.44 -5.88 34.31
N LYS A 191 -30.38 -4.96 33.35
CA LYS A 191 -31.45 -3.99 33.03
C LYS A 191 -32.51 -4.52 32.07
N ALA A 192 -32.21 -5.57 31.30
CA ALA A 192 -33.15 -6.17 30.37
C ALA A 192 -34.34 -6.74 31.16
N PRO A 193 -35.58 -6.35 30.84
CA PRO A 193 -36.76 -6.89 31.50
C PRO A 193 -36.78 -8.40 31.30
N ARG A 194 -36.86 -9.15 32.41
CA ARG A 194 -36.93 -10.62 32.34
C ARG A 194 -38.20 -11.00 31.59
N PRO A 195 -38.14 -11.90 30.60
CA PRO A 195 -39.31 -12.29 29.80
C PRO A 195 -40.35 -13.07 30.61
N THR A 196 -40.06 -13.43 31.86
CA THR A 196 -40.91 -14.28 32.70
C THR A 196 -41.71 -13.43 33.69
N LYS A 197 -43.04 -13.50 33.62
CA LYS A 197 -43.98 -12.86 34.56
C LYS A 197 -44.00 -13.52 35.96
N TYR A 198 -43.30 -14.63 36.13
CA TYR A 198 -43.26 -15.40 37.37
C TYR A 198 -41.87 -15.27 38.02
N PRO A 199 -41.78 -15.03 39.34
CA PRO A 199 -40.52 -15.08 40.07
C PRO A 199 -39.92 -16.47 39.96
N ASN A 200 -38.64 -16.57 39.60
CA ASN A 200 -37.94 -17.85 39.63
C ASN A 200 -37.82 -18.31 41.09
N LEU A 201 -37.96 -19.61 41.36
CA LEU A 201 -37.88 -20.18 42.72
C LEU A 201 -36.62 -19.72 43.48
N THR A 202 -35.52 -19.51 42.77
CA THR A 202 -34.24 -19.00 43.29
C THR A 202 -34.32 -17.60 43.88
N ASP A 203 -35.19 -16.72 43.35
CA ASP A 203 -35.39 -15.36 43.87
C ASP A 203 -36.23 -15.37 45.17
N ARG A 204 -36.98 -16.46 45.45
CA ARG A 204 -37.90 -16.56 46.59
C ARG A 204 -37.33 -17.36 47.77
N THR A 205 -36.43 -18.31 47.50
CA THR A 205 -35.80 -19.14 48.54
C THR A 205 -34.37 -18.72 48.89
N GLY A 206 -33.81 -17.73 48.18
CA GLY A 206 -32.41 -17.32 48.35
C GLY A 206 -31.39 -18.39 47.94
N LEU A 207 -31.84 -19.54 47.41
CA LEU A 207 -30.96 -20.56 46.87
C LEU A 207 -30.36 -20.07 45.54
N THR A 208 -29.03 -20.00 45.47
CA THR A 208 -28.34 -19.68 44.24
C THR A 208 -28.57 -20.76 43.18
N VAL A 209 -28.59 -20.35 41.91
CA VAL A 209 -28.74 -21.26 40.76
C VAL A 209 -27.68 -22.37 40.80
N GLU A 210 -26.48 -22.09 41.31
CA GLU A 210 -25.43 -23.08 41.61
C GLU A 210 -25.88 -24.18 42.59
N ILE A 211 -26.51 -23.84 43.73
CA ILE A 211 -26.92 -24.84 44.73
C ILE A 211 -28.01 -25.75 44.16
N LEU A 212 -28.95 -25.19 43.38
CA LEU A 212 -30.01 -25.95 42.74
C LEU A 212 -29.46 -26.91 41.67
N ARG A 213 -28.47 -26.46 40.88
CA ARG A 213 -27.78 -27.32 39.89
C ARG A 213 -27.00 -28.46 40.54
N ARG A 214 -26.32 -28.18 41.65
CA ARG A 214 -25.61 -29.20 42.44
C ARG A 214 -26.56 -30.25 43.01
N GLN A 215 -27.75 -29.87 43.49
CA GLN A 215 -28.75 -30.81 43.98
C GLN A 215 -29.37 -31.69 42.87
N ILE A 216 -29.48 -31.17 41.65
CA ILE A 216 -30.06 -31.89 40.50
C ILE A 216 -28.98 -32.68 39.72
N GLY A 217 -27.73 -32.68 40.17
CA GLY A 217 -26.63 -33.40 39.51
C GLY A 217 -26.24 -32.83 38.14
N LEU A 218 -26.64 -31.59 37.84
CA LEU A 218 -26.24 -30.89 36.61
C LEU A 218 -24.80 -30.35 36.76
N PRO A 219 -23.97 -30.43 35.70
CA PRO A 219 -22.61 -29.89 35.74
C PRO A 219 -22.63 -28.38 36.02
N GLU A 220 -21.66 -27.93 36.82
CA GLU A 220 -21.52 -26.52 37.18
C GLU A 220 -21.40 -25.66 35.92
N ALA A 221 -22.22 -24.61 35.82
CA ALA A 221 -22.03 -23.63 34.77
C ALA A 221 -20.74 -22.87 35.07
N LYS A 222 -19.77 -22.96 34.16
CA LYS A 222 -18.56 -22.15 34.22
C LYS A 222 -19.00 -20.68 34.28
N THR A 223 -18.77 -20.03 35.41
CA THR A 223 -18.89 -18.58 35.52
C THR A 223 -17.99 -17.98 34.44
N PRO A 224 -18.48 -17.04 33.61
CA PRO A 224 -17.63 -16.44 32.60
C PRO A 224 -16.45 -15.78 33.31
N ALA A 225 -15.23 -16.23 32.99
CA ALA A 225 -14.02 -15.67 33.57
C ALA A 225 -14.03 -14.16 33.35
N LYS A 226 -13.90 -13.39 34.43
CA LYS A 226 -13.83 -11.93 34.36
C LYS A 226 -12.55 -11.57 33.59
N LEU A 227 -12.70 -10.90 32.45
CA LEU A 227 -11.55 -10.51 31.64
C LEU A 227 -10.68 -9.55 32.46
N THR A 228 -9.38 -9.83 32.55
CA THR A 228 -8.42 -8.99 33.26
C THR A 228 -7.79 -7.98 32.31
N ILE A 229 -7.61 -6.76 32.79
CA ILE A 229 -6.92 -5.70 32.05
C ILE A 229 -5.41 -5.97 32.14
N ILE A 230 -4.74 -5.96 30.99
CA ILE A 230 -3.29 -6.14 30.91
C ILE A 230 -2.66 -4.81 31.33
N PRO A 231 -1.86 -4.74 32.41
CA PRO A 231 -1.27 -3.48 32.87
C PRO A 231 -0.11 -3.03 31.98
N ILE A 232 0.07 -1.72 31.85
CA ILE A 232 1.17 -1.13 31.08
C ILE A 232 1.86 -0.02 31.86
N LYS A 233 3.20 0.03 31.79
CA LYS A 233 3.96 1.13 32.40
C LYS A 233 3.72 2.42 31.60
N PRO A 234 3.31 3.54 32.23
CA PRO A 234 3.17 4.82 31.55
C PRO A 234 4.55 5.36 31.13
N ALA A 235 4.55 6.25 30.14
CA ALA A 235 5.78 6.95 29.75
C ALA A 235 6.16 7.93 30.87
N VAL A 236 7.45 7.99 31.20
CA VAL A 236 7.98 8.93 32.19
C VAL A 236 8.31 10.24 31.47
N ALA A 237 7.74 11.35 31.94
CA ALA A 237 8.11 12.67 31.44
C ALA A 237 9.49 13.06 32.00
N SER A 238 10.39 13.50 31.13
CA SER A 238 11.64 14.12 31.55
C SER A 238 11.43 15.64 31.68
N GLU A 239 11.95 16.22 32.76
CA GLU A 239 11.92 17.69 32.96
C GLU A 239 12.99 18.38 32.09
N GLU A 240 14.11 17.70 31.87
CA GLU A 240 15.19 18.11 30.99
C GLU A 240 15.08 17.35 29.67
N VAL A 241 15.25 18.06 28.55
CA VAL A 241 15.29 17.51 27.20
C VAL A 241 16.67 17.82 26.63
N ASP A 242 17.21 16.89 25.85
CA ASP A 242 18.50 17.07 25.20
C ASP A 242 18.55 18.40 24.44
N GLU A 243 19.47 19.27 24.85
CA GLU A 243 19.69 20.55 24.19
C GLU A 243 20.32 20.37 22.81
N LEU A 244 20.22 21.39 21.97
CA LEU A 244 20.85 21.39 20.66
C LEU A 244 22.38 21.27 20.82
N PRO A 245 23.05 20.29 20.18
CA PRO A 245 24.50 20.18 20.25
C PRO A 245 25.20 21.47 19.80
N VAL A 246 26.13 21.97 20.63
CA VAL A 246 26.85 23.24 20.40
C VAL A 246 27.66 23.20 19.08
N GLU A 247 28.07 22.01 18.66
CA GLU A 247 28.77 21.77 17.39
C GLU A 247 28.00 22.33 16.19
N LEU A 248 26.67 22.20 16.18
CA LEU A 248 25.80 22.66 15.09
C LEU A 248 25.77 24.19 14.93
N LEU A 249 26.19 24.95 15.96
CA LEU A 249 26.21 26.42 15.91
C LEU A 249 27.44 26.96 15.16
N THR A 250 28.53 26.18 15.10
CA THR A 250 29.83 26.64 14.56
C THR A 250 30.24 25.89 13.30
N GLU A 251 29.75 24.66 13.11
CA GLU A 251 30.07 23.84 11.94
C GLU A 251 29.43 24.37 10.66
N LYS A 252 30.16 24.32 9.54
CA LYS A 252 29.63 24.65 8.22
C LYS A 252 28.70 23.56 7.73
N LEU A 253 27.45 23.92 7.48
CA LEU A 253 26.43 22.98 7.00
C LEU A 253 26.67 22.55 5.55
N ASN A 254 26.80 21.24 5.32
CA ASN A 254 26.82 20.65 3.99
C ASN A 254 25.40 20.19 3.58
N LEU A 255 24.80 20.85 2.58
CA LEU A 255 23.44 20.52 2.13
C LEU A 255 23.30 19.10 1.54
N ASN A 256 24.41 18.50 1.11
CA ASN A 256 24.41 17.15 0.54
C ASN A 256 24.32 16.03 1.60
N THR A 257 24.64 16.33 2.87
CA THR A 257 24.59 15.35 3.96
C THR A 257 23.25 15.39 4.70
N VAL A 258 22.50 16.47 4.56
CA VAL A 258 21.19 16.68 5.21
C VAL A 258 20.07 16.30 4.25
N SER A 259 19.03 15.64 4.77
CA SER A 259 17.86 15.27 3.98
C SER A 259 16.96 16.47 3.70
N THR A 260 16.26 16.46 2.55
CA THR A 260 15.21 17.43 2.27
C THR A 260 13.89 17.02 2.92
N VAL A 261 12.94 17.96 3.05
CA VAL A 261 11.61 17.68 3.61
C VAL A 261 10.88 16.58 2.84
N GLN A 262 10.94 16.60 1.50
CA GLN A 262 10.31 15.59 0.66
C GLN A 262 10.91 14.19 0.90
N GLN A 263 12.23 14.10 1.10
CA GLN A 263 12.91 12.84 1.41
C GLN A 263 12.50 12.30 2.79
N ARG A 264 12.39 13.17 3.79
CA ARG A 264 11.91 12.80 5.14
C ARG A 264 10.47 12.30 5.12
N LEU A 265 9.58 13.02 4.44
CA LEU A 265 8.17 12.66 4.35
C LEU A 265 7.94 11.38 3.54
N ALA A 266 8.86 11.01 2.64
CA ALA A 266 8.84 9.72 1.97
C ALA A 266 9.11 8.53 2.93
N GLN A 267 9.70 8.80 4.10
CA GLN A 267 9.98 7.84 5.17
C GLN A 267 9.36 8.27 6.51
N PRO A 268 8.02 8.27 6.62
CA PRO A 268 7.32 8.82 7.79
C PRO A 268 7.62 8.06 9.09
N ALA A 269 8.11 6.82 8.96
CA ALA A 269 8.51 5.93 10.03
C ALA A 269 9.63 6.45 10.93
N THR A 270 10.67 7.00 10.30
CA THR A 270 11.95 7.33 10.93
C THR A 270 12.37 8.78 10.66
N GLN A 271 11.86 9.39 9.58
CA GLN A 271 12.11 10.78 9.17
C GLN A 271 13.57 11.24 9.36
N PRO A 272 14.55 10.52 8.79
CA PRO A 272 15.96 10.74 9.07
C PRO A 272 16.40 12.14 8.64
N THR A 273 17.12 12.85 9.50
CA THR A 273 17.68 14.18 9.22
C THR A 273 18.92 14.12 8.33
N THR A 274 19.65 13.01 8.34
CA THR A 274 20.88 12.79 7.58
C THR A 274 20.66 11.80 6.43
N VAL A 275 21.36 12.00 5.32
CA VAL A 275 21.29 11.16 4.11
C VAL A 275 21.81 9.74 4.35
N THR A 276 22.73 9.54 5.30
CA THR A 276 23.24 8.22 5.70
C THR A 276 22.16 7.29 6.24
N HIS A 277 21.08 7.85 6.80
CA HIS A 277 19.96 7.09 7.35
C HIS A 277 18.77 7.01 6.39
N LEU A 278 18.93 7.43 5.11
CA LEU A 278 17.90 7.32 4.08
C LEU A 278 17.91 5.93 3.43
N TYR A 279 17.08 5.02 3.93
CA TYR A 279 16.94 3.67 3.37
C TYR A 279 16.12 3.63 2.06
N PRO A 280 16.37 2.68 1.15
CA PRO A 280 15.48 2.47 0.00
C PRO A 280 14.09 2.06 0.47
N GLN A 281 13.05 2.62 -0.15
CA GLN A 281 11.66 2.32 0.20
C GLN A 281 11.03 1.44 -0.88
N HIS A 282 10.24 0.45 -0.48
CA HIS A 282 9.47 -0.33 -1.45
C HIS A 282 8.53 0.59 -2.26
N LYS A 283 8.34 0.26 -3.53
CA LYS A 283 7.47 1.03 -4.43
C LYS A 283 6.01 0.84 -4.04
N VAL A 284 5.25 1.94 -4.01
CA VAL A 284 3.80 1.94 -3.77
C VAL A 284 3.05 1.28 -4.93
N LEU A 285 2.08 0.44 -4.59
CA LEU A 285 1.21 -0.21 -5.56
C LEU A 285 0.22 0.78 -6.15
N SER A 286 -0.07 0.60 -7.43
CA SER A 286 -1.16 1.28 -8.13
C SER A 286 -2.42 0.45 -8.06
N ILE A 287 -3.55 1.11 -8.28
CA ILE A 287 -4.86 0.46 -8.27
C ILE A 287 -5.52 0.58 -9.64
N LYS A 288 -6.24 -0.47 -10.04
CA LYS A 288 -7.25 -0.35 -11.09
C LYS A 288 -8.59 -0.04 -10.45
N ARG A 289 -9.26 0.97 -10.98
CA ARG A 289 -10.56 1.45 -10.48
C ARG A 289 -11.69 0.84 -11.31
N SER A 290 -12.68 0.29 -10.64
CA SER A 290 -14.01 0.03 -11.21
C SER A 290 -14.95 1.17 -10.82
N LEU A 291 -15.89 1.50 -11.70
CA LEU A 291 -16.86 2.57 -11.47
C LEU A 291 -18.27 2.00 -11.51
N ARG A 292 -19.05 2.31 -10.48
CA ARG A 292 -20.47 1.96 -10.39
C ARG A 292 -21.36 3.18 -10.46
N CYS A 293 -22.48 3.04 -11.15
CA CYS A 293 -23.55 4.01 -11.08
C CYS A 293 -24.24 3.92 -9.71
N GLN A 294 -24.96 4.97 -9.33
CA GLN A 294 -25.86 4.98 -8.16
C GLN A 294 -26.98 3.94 -8.22
N CYS A 295 -27.22 3.33 -9.38
CA CYS A 295 -28.14 2.19 -9.53
C CYS A 295 -27.43 0.83 -9.37
N ASP A 296 -26.26 0.79 -8.71
CA ASP A 296 -25.41 -0.38 -8.42
C ASP A 296 -24.82 -1.15 -9.63
N HIS A 297 -25.13 -0.71 -10.85
CA HIS A 297 -24.60 -1.31 -12.06
C HIS A 297 -23.23 -0.75 -12.42
N ASN A 298 -22.34 -1.65 -12.83
CA ASN A 298 -21.00 -1.28 -13.29
C ASN A 298 -21.07 -0.51 -14.60
N VAL A 299 -20.35 0.59 -14.64
CA VAL A 299 -20.17 1.43 -15.82
C VAL A 299 -18.79 1.18 -16.42
N ILE A 300 -17.77 1.09 -15.57
CA ILE A 300 -16.41 0.76 -15.97
C ILE A 300 -15.93 -0.43 -15.14
N LYS A 301 -15.45 -1.46 -15.82
CA LYS A 301 -14.71 -2.56 -15.22
C LYS A 301 -13.47 -2.84 -16.08
N PRO A 302 -12.27 -2.48 -15.61
CA PRO A 302 -11.05 -2.74 -16.35
C PRO A 302 -10.78 -4.26 -16.41
N ASP A 303 -9.95 -4.68 -17.35
CA ASP A 303 -9.45 -6.05 -17.34
C ASP A 303 -8.45 -6.26 -16.20
N TYR A 304 -8.35 -7.50 -15.73
CA TYR A 304 -7.50 -7.87 -14.61
C TYR A 304 -6.03 -7.62 -14.93
N ASN A 305 -5.55 -8.05 -16.10
CA ASN A 305 -4.14 -7.97 -16.46
C ASN A 305 -3.62 -6.51 -16.50
N PRO A 306 -2.58 -6.14 -15.71
CA PRO A 306 -2.07 -4.77 -15.62
C PRO A 306 -1.52 -4.22 -16.95
N THR A 307 -1.08 -5.06 -17.88
CA THR A 307 -0.60 -4.63 -19.20
C THR A 307 -1.73 -4.41 -20.20
N SER A 308 -2.93 -4.90 -19.89
CA SER A 308 -4.10 -4.78 -20.76
C SER A 308 -4.72 -3.39 -20.64
N THR A 309 -4.91 -2.76 -21.80
CA THR A 309 -5.70 -1.52 -21.96
C THR A 309 -7.19 -1.81 -22.19
N LYS A 310 -7.58 -3.08 -22.24
CA LYS A 310 -8.96 -3.50 -22.48
C LYS A 310 -9.81 -3.33 -21.23
N TYR A 311 -11.10 -3.14 -21.46
CA TYR A 311 -12.12 -3.13 -20.43
C TYR A 311 -13.03 -4.34 -20.61
N ARG A 312 -13.42 -4.96 -19.49
CA ARG A 312 -14.49 -5.97 -19.47
C ARG A 312 -15.86 -5.31 -19.64
N ILE A 313 -16.02 -4.13 -19.04
CA ILE A 313 -17.20 -3.27 -19.19
C ILE A 313 -16.70 -1.85 -19.44
N ALA A 314 -17.12 -1.23 -20.53
CA ALA A 314 -16.78 0.14 -20.89
C ALA A 314 -18.01 0.90 -21.39
N LEU A 315 -18.67 1.60 -20.48
CA LEU A 315 -19.82 2.47 -20.78
C LEU A 315 -19.42 3.95 -20.72
N PHE A 316 -18.45 4.33 -21.55
CA PHE A 316 -18.08 5.73 -21.76
C PHE A 316 -19.22 6.47 -22.48
N ALA A 317 -19.44 7.75 -22.13
CA ALA A 317 -20.49 8.53 -22.76
C ALA A 317 -20.25 8.72 -24.27
N ALA A 318 -18.99 8.82 -24.70
CA ALA A 318 -18.60 8.96 -26.11
C ALA A 318 -19.09 7.82 -27.03
N TYR A 319 -19.41 6.65 -26.49
CA TYR A 319 -19.93 5.50 -27.27
C TYR A 319 -21.46 5.46 -27.35
N HIS A 320 -22.15 6.35 -26.63
CA HIS A 320 -23.61 6.27 -26.48
C HIS A 320 -24.31 7.61 -26.69
N VAL A 321 -23.58 8.72 -26.61
CA VAL A 321 -24.11 10.07 -26.76
C VAL A 321 -23.42 10.75 -27.95
N PRO A 322 -24.16 11.48 -28.81
CA PRO A 322 -23.58 12.20 -29.93
C PRO A 322 -22.50 13.18 -29.49
N ASP A 323 -21.34 13.10 -30.14
CA ASP A 323 -20.22 14.00 -29.93
C ASP A 323 -20.44 15.29 -30.71
N VAL A 324 -20.54 16.41 -30.00
CA VAL A 324 -20.74 17.75 -30.55
C VAL A 324 -19.42 18.48 -30.47
N ARG A 325 -18.88 18.84 -31.64
CA ARG A 325 -17.62 19.56 -31.76
C ARG A 325 -17.83 20.93 -32.37
N PHE A 326 -17.16 21.90 -31.78
CA PHE A 326 -17.07 23.25 -32.31
C PHE A 326 -15.98 23.31 -33.38
N VAL A 327 -16.35 23.51 -34.64
CA VAL A 327 -15.41 23.49 -35.77
C VAL A 327 -14.89 24.89 -36.07
N GLN A 328 -15.80 25.83 -36.32
CA GLN A 328 -15.48 27.19 -36.71
C GLN A 328 -16.49 28.17 -36.13
N CYS A 329 -16.04 29.38 -35.84
CA CYS A 329 -16.89 30.50 -35.46
C CYS A 329 -16.30 31.78 -36.03
N ASP A 330 -17.17 32.56 -36.66
CA ASP A 330 -16.82 33.88 -37.14
C ASP A 330 -16.67 34.87 -35.98
N PRO A 331 -15.90 35.97 -36.14
CA PRO A 331 -15.67 36.92 -35.07
C PRO A 331 -16.97 37.55 -34.56
N LEU A 332 -17.30 37.30 -33.28
CA LEU A 332 -18.48 37.88 -32.63
C LEU A 332 -18.26 39.38 -32.39
N ARG A 333 -18.95 40.24 -33.15
CA ARG A 333 -18.88 41.71 -33.02
C ARG A 333 -20.23 42.26 -32.57
N HIS A 334 -20.25 43.08 -31.52
CA HIS A 334 -21.46 43.76 -31.07
C HIS A 334 -21.96 44.74 -32.14
N GLY A 335 -23.19 44.55 -32.64
CA GLY A 335 -23.76 45.35 -33.73
C GLY A 335 -23.17 45.07 -35.12
N GLY A 336 -22.39 44.00 -35.27
CA GLY A 336 -21.89 43.52 -36.56
C GLY A 336 -22.92 42.70 -37.34
N PRO A 337 -22.59 42.26 -38.58
CA PRO A 337 -23.43 41.34 -39.34
C PRO A 337 -23.54 39.97 -38.64
N ASP A 338 -24.53 39.18 -39.06
CA ASP A 338 -24.78 37.83 -38.54
C ASP A 338 -23.50 36.97 -38.60
N SER A 339 -23.09 36.41 -37.45
CA SER A 339 -21.93 35.53 -37.33
C SER A 339 -22.34 34.07 -37.52
N CYS A 340 -21.61 33.29 -38.33
CA CYS A 340 -21.87 31.87 -38.47
C CYS A 340 -21.06 31.04 -37.46
N VAL A 341 -21.70 30.01 -36.90
CA VAL A 341 -21.06 29.01 -36.05
C VAL A 341 -21.30 27.62 -36.65
N VAL A 342 -20.23 26.89 -36.92
CA VAL A 342 -20.29 25.54 -37.48
C VAL A 342 -20.05 24.53 -36.37
N LEU A 343 -21.11 23.79 -36.03
CA LEU A 343 -21.08 22.67 -35.11
C LEU A 343 -21.13 21.35 -35.89
N ARG A 344 -20.23 20.43 -35.56
CA ARG A 344 -20.27 19.06 -36.09
C ARG A 344 -20.85 18.15 -35.03
N ILE A 345 -21.96 17.49 -35.36
CA ILE A 345 -22.56 16.45 -34.53
C ILE A 345 -22.21 15.11 -35.14
N THR A 346 -21.60 14.22 -34.35
CA THR A 346 -21.25 12.86 -34.77
C THR A 346 -21.98 11.89 -33.87
N ASN A 347 -22.94 11.14 -34.42
CA ASN A 347 -23.60 10.08 -33.67
C ASN A 347 -22.59 8.99 -33.31
N PRO A 348 -22.75 8.35 -32.14
CA PRO A 348 -21.94 7.19 -31.79
C PRO A 348 -22.20 6.07 -32.81
N THR A 349 -21.13 5.43 -33.28
CA THR A 349 -21.17 4.25 -34.17
C THR A 349 -21.43 2.98 -33.40
#